data_AF-A0A9P6LUG0-F1
#
_entry.id   AF-A0A9P6LUG0-F1
#
_cell.length_a   1.000
_cell.length_b   1.000
_cell.length_c   1.000
_cell.angle_alpha   90.00
_cell.angle_beta   90.00
_cell.angle_gamma   90.00
#
_symmetry.space_group_name_H-M   'P 1'
#
loop_
_entity.id
_entity.type
_entity.pdbx_description
1 polymer ?
#
loop_
_entity_poly.entity_id
_entity_poly.type
_entity_poly.pdbx_seq_one_letter_code
_entity_poly.pdbx_strand_id
1 'polypeptide(L)'
;YMTKVVFPAANERARDTQQRMIDKFNATVLHNIYPDGAVVMVLDPIRGNKLDPKYEGPYTVVKQGRNGTYTLRDTTGDILPRKYVASQLKLTLAEALDPNAYVIASIEEHRPPKPSIGRIEHEYLVHWKGYSTKDNTWEPYSHFIDTK
;
A
#
# COMPACT_ATOMS: atom_id res chain seq x y z
N TYR A 1 52.70 2.70 -1.17
CA TYR A 1 51.69 1.74 -0.68
C TYR A 1 51.37 1.98 0.81
N MET A 2 50.61 3.03 1.16
CA MET A 2 50.37 3.41 2.59
C MET A 2 48.95 3.91 2.91
N THR A 3 47.96 3.72 2.04
CA THR A 3 46.58 4.22 2.27
C THR A 3 45.66 3.24 3.01
N LYS A 4 46.18 2.13 3.55
CA LYS A 4 45.37 1.06 4.13
C LYS A 4 45.21 1.10 5.65
N VAL A 5 45.77 2.09 6.35
CA VAL A 5 45.83 2.11 7.82
C VAL A 5 45.58 3.50 8.38
N VAL A 6 44.42 4.09 8.09
CA VAL A 6 44.02 5.31 8.78
C VAL A 6 42.58 5.12 9.31
N PHE A 7 42.50 4.81 10.60
CA PHE A 7 41.32 4.78 11.48
C PHE A 7 40.28 3.63 11.32
N PRO A 8 40.59 2.41 11.82
CA PRO A 8 39.62 1.32 11.94
C PRO A 8 38.36 1.70 12.74
N ALA A 9 38.54 2.40 13.87
CA ALA A 9 37.46 2.82 14.75
C ALA A 9 36.51 3.86 14.12
N ALA A 10 37.00 4.69 13.18
CA ALA A 10 36.13 5.61 12.45
C ALA A 10 35.25 4.87 11.43
N ASN A 11 35.81 3.84 10.79
CA ASN A 11 35.08 3.00 9.83
C ASN A 11 34.00 2.15 10.52
N GLU A 12 34.30 1.61 11.70
CA GLU A 12 33.32 0.87 12.53
C GLU A 12 32.16 1.78 12.95
N ARG A 13 32.44 2.97 13.50
CA ARG A 13 31.40 3.94 13.87
C ARG A 13 30.58 4.41 12.67
N ALA A 14 31.19 4.58 11.50
CA ALA A 14 30.49 4.95 10.28
C ALA A 14 29.53 3.83 9.84
N ARG A 15 29.97 2.57 9.89
CA ARG A 15 29.13 1.39 9.59
C ARG A 15 27.97 1.24 10.56
N ASP A 16 28.20 1.39 11.85
CA ASP A 16 27.13 1.32 12.86
C ASP A 16 26.08 2.43 12.64
N THR A 17 26.54 3.64 12.32
CA THR A 17 25.64 4.75 12.03
C THR A 17 24.85 4.50 10.75
N GLN A 18 25.50 3.99 9.70
CA GLN A 18 24.86 3.58 8.46
C GLN A 18 23.84 2.47 8.70
N GLN A 19 24.16 1.47 9.51
CA GLN A 19 23.26 0.36 9.83
C GLN A 19 22.02 0.86 10.56
N ARG A 20 22.17 1.72 11.58
CA ARG A 20 21.03 2.35 12.28
C ARG A 20 20.14 3.16 11.34
N MET A 21 20.72 3.85 10.36
CA MET A 21 19.96 4.57 9.34
C MET A 21 19.18 3.62 8.42
N ILE A 22 19.81 2.51 7.99
CA ILE A 22 19.16 1.47 7.19
C ILE A 22 18.02 0.82 7.97
N ASP A 23 18.24 0.45 9.22
CA ASP A 23 17.24 -0.21 10.07
C ASP A 23 16.02 0.71 10.29
N LYS A 24 16.27 2.00 10.56
CA LYS A 24 15.22 3.01 10.70
C LYS A 24 14.44 3.20 9.39
N PHE A 25 15.13 3.21 8.26
CA PHE A 25 14.52 3.31 6.94
C PHE A 25 13.63 2.09 6.66
N ASN A 26 14.16 0.89 6.82
CA ASN A 26 13.43 -0.36 6.60
C ASN A 26 12.21 -0.51 7.51
N ALA A 27 12.29 -0.04 8.76
CA ALA A 27 11.15 -0.05 9.69
C ALA A 27 10.00 0.90 9.26
N THR A 28 10.31 1.94 8.48
CA THR A 28 9.34 2.96 8.07
C THR A 28 8.81 2.73 6.64
N VAL A 29 9.56 2.00 5.81
CA VAL A 29 9.19 1.74 4.41
C VAL A 29 8.13 0.64 4.33
N LEU A 30 6.92 1.03 4.00
CA LEU A 30 5.86 0.12 3.58
C LEU A 30 6.25 -0.49 2.23
N HIS A 31 6.53 -1.80 2.22
CA HIS A 31 6.79 -2.56 1.01
C HIS A 31 5.46 -2.89 0.32
N ASN A 32 4.85 -1.89 -0.30
CA ASN A 32 3.61 -2.11 -1.05
C ASN A 32 3.94 -2.85 -2.34
N ILE A 33 3.48 -4.10 -2.42
CA ILE A 33 3.53 -4.90 -3.64
C ILE A 33 2.22 -4.67 -4.39
N TYR A 34 2.32 -4.30 -5.66
CA TYR A 34 1.17 -4.06 -6.52
C TYR A 34 1.04 -5.21 -7.51
N PRO A 35 -0.08 -5.94 -7.53
CA PRO A 35 -0.26 -7.03 -8.49
C PRO A 35 -0.40 -6.48 -9.91
N ASP A 36 -0.02 -7.30 -10.89
CA ASP A 36 -0.23 -6.99 -12.31
C ASP A 36 -1.75 -6.84 -12.56
N GLY A 37 -2.15 -5.78 -13.26
CA GLY A 37 -3.55 -5.41 -13.47
C GLY A 37 -4.14 -4.46 -12.42
N ALA A 38 -3.42 -4.17 -11.32
CA ALA A 38 -3.88 -3.20 -10.34
C ALA A 38 -3.98 -1.79 -10.91
N VAL A 39 -5.03 -1.05 -10.53
CA VAL A 39 -5.14 0.38 -10.85
C VAL A 39 -4.46 1.18 -9.74
N VAL A 40 -3.57 2.08 -10.14
CA VAL A 40 -2.72 2.86 -9.27
C VAL A 40 -2.71 4.32 -9.72
N MET A 41 -2.63 5.22 -8.75
CA MET A 41 -2.29 6.62 -8.93
C MET A 41 -0.79 6.81 -8.81
N VAL A 42 -0.24 7.69 -9.65
CA VAL A 42 1.17 8.08 -9.59
C VAL A 42 1.32 9.36 -8.78
N LEU A 43 2.21 9.36 -7.80
CA LEU A 43 2.62 10.54 -7.06
C LEU A 43 3.65 11.33 -7.87
N ASP A 44 3.35 12.60 -8.18
CA ASP A 44 4.35 13.52 -8.72
C ASP A 44 5.14 14.21 -7.58
N PRO A 45 6.45 13.91 -7.43
CA PRO A 45 7.27 14.53 -6.40
C PRO A 45 7.66 15.98 -6.71
N ILE A 46 7.69 16.38 -7.99
CA ILE A 46 8.17 17.71 -8.43
C ILE A 46 6.99 18.45 -9.04
N ARG A 47 5.96 18.69 -8.21
CA ARG A 47 4.81 19.47 -8.67
C ARG A 47 5.28 20.84 -9.15
N GLY A 48 4.87 21.21 -10.36
CA GLY A 48 5.20 22.51 -10.94
C GLY A 48 4.60 23.66 -10.14
N ASN A 49 3.34 23.53 -9.73
CA ASN A 49 2.61 24.56 -8.98
C ASN A 49 1.88 23.96 -7.76
N LYS A 50 1.58 24.80 -6.77
CA LYS A 50 0.85 24.40 -5.54
C LYS A 50 -0.57 23.92 -5.82
N LEU A 51 -1.18 24.41 -6.91
CA LEU A 51 -2.53 24.04 -7.33
C LEU A 51 -2.58 22.73 -8.12
N ASP A 52 -1.43 22.20 -8.56
CA ASP A 52 -1.41 20.98 -9.34
C ASP A 52 -1.73 19.75 -8.46
N PRO A 53 -2.47 18.77 -9.02
CA PRO A 53 -2.84 17.58 -8.28
C PRO A 53 -1.60 16.83 -7.80
N LYS A 54 -1.65 16.31 -6.57
CA LYS A 54 -0.56 15.49 -6.00
C LYS A 54 -0.40 14.16 -6.73
N TYR A 55 -1.52 13.63 -7.17
CA TYR A 55 -1.62 12.32 -7.77
C TYR A 55 -2.17 12.48 -9.17
N GLU A 56 -1.48 11.89 -10.13
CA GLU A 56 -1.87 11.85 -11.52
C GLU A 56 -2.50 10.52 -11.85
N GLY A 57 -3.61 10.59 -12.59
CA GLY A 57 -4.21 9.51 -13.37
C GLY A 57 -4.60 8.24 -12.62
N PRO A 58 -5.63 7.53 -13.06
CA PRO A 58 -5.68 6.09 -12.87
C PRO A 58 -4.80 5.43 -13.93
N TYR A 59 -3.78 4.70 -13.51
CA TYR A 59 -2.91 3.91 -14.37
C TYR A 59 -3.01 2.43 -14.01
N THR A 60 -2.93 1.54 -14.99
CA THR A 60 -2.90 0.10 -14.76
C THR A 60 -1.47 -0.41 -14.67
N VAL A 61 -1.15 -1.17 -13.63
CA VAL A 61 0.14 -1.88 -13.52
C VAL A 61 0.19 -2.98 -14.58
N VAL A 62 1.15 -2.89 -15.50
CA VAL A 62 1.37 -3.94 -16.51
C VAL A 62 2.23 -5.06 -15.95
N LYS A 63 3.34 -4.68 -15.31
CA LYS A 63 4.36 -5.62 -14.84
C LYS A 63 5.31 -4.99 -13.85
N GLN A 64 5.71 -5.79 -12.86
CA GLN A 64 6.89 -5.54 -12.02
C GLN A 64 8.19 -6.05 -12.69
N GLY A 65 9.18 -5.17 -12.83
CA GLY A 65 10.54 -5.50 -13.24
C GLY A 65 11.36 -6.10 -12.10
N ARG A 66 12.49 -6.74 -12.43
CA ARG A 66 13.39 -7.39 -11.44
C ARG A 66 13.89 -6.45 -10.35
N ASN A 67 13.93 -5.15 -10.62
CA ASN A 67 14.45 -4.13 -9.71
C ASN A 67 13.35 -3.48 -8.84
N GLY A 68 12.16 -4.09 -8.77
CA GLY A 68 11.02 -3.54 -8.02
C GLY A 68 10.38 -2.30 -8.65
N THR A 69 10.70 -2.01 -9.92
CA THR A 69 10.08 -0.94 -10.70
C THR A 69 8.85 -1.47 -11.44
N TYR A 70 7.84 -0.63 -11.59
CA TYR A 70 6.59 -0.94 -12.27
C TYR A 70 6.53 -0.23 -13.62
N THR A 71 5.99 -0.96 -14.58
CA THR A 71 5.57 -0.41 -15.87
C THR A 71 4.08 -0.18 -15.80
N LEU A 72 3.65 1.03 -16.14
CA LEU A 72 2.25 1.40 -16.09
C LEU A 72 1.69 1.63 -17.49
N ARG A 73 0.38 1.45 -17.62
CA ARG A 73 -0.40 1.71 -18.83
C ARG A 73 -1.47 2.76 -18.51
N ASP A 74 -1.64 3.71 -19.42
CA ASP A 74 -2.74 4.67 -19.36
C ASP A 74 -4.08 4.02 -19.73
N THR A 75 -5.17 4.72 -19.43
CA THR A 75 -6.55 4.41 -19.85
C THR A 75 -6.67 4.22 -21.37
N THR A 76 -5.90 4.97 -22.15
CA THR A 76 -5.83 4.87 -23.63
C THR A 76 -5.16 3.58 -24.11
N GLY A 77 -4.47 2.85 -23.22
CA GLY A 77 -3.76 1.61 -23.55
C GLY A 77 -2.27 1.76 -23.82
N ASP A 78 -1.77 3.00 -23.83
CA ASP A 78 -0.36 3.30 -24.05
C ASP A 78 0.49 3.02 -22.80
N ILE A 79 1.69 2.50 -23.01
CA ILE A 79 2.65 2.24 -21.93
C ILE A 79 3.42 3.52 -21.62
N LEU A 80 3.47 3.89 -20.35
CA LEU A 80 4.27 5.03 -19.92
C LEU A 80 5.77 4.75 -20.15
N PRO A 81 6.52 5.69 -20.75
CA PRO A 81 7.94 5.51 -21.01
C PRO A 81 8.76 5.47 -19.71
N ARG A 82 8.27 6.17 -18.67
CA ARG A 82 8.88 6.20 -17.34
C ARG A 82 8.50 4.95 -16.55
N LYS A 83 9.49 4.38 -15.86
CA LYS A 83 9.27 3.34 -14.85
C LYS A 83 9.07 4.00 -13.48
N TYR A 84 8.15 3.46 -12.69
CA TYR A 84 7.80 3.99 -11.37
C TYR A 84 8.22 3.02 -10.27
N VAL A 85 8.52 3.53 -9.08
CA VAL A 85 8.81 2.69 -7.89
C VAL A 85 7.58 2.59 -7.00
N ALA A 86 7.52 1.56 -6.15
CA ALA A 86 6.38 1.33 -5.26
C ALA A 86 5.99 2.58 -4.43
N SER A 87 6.96 3.34 -3.93
CA SER A 87 6.72 4.54 -3.14
C SER A 87 6.08 5.71 -3.91
N GLN A 88 6.15 5.68 -5.24
CA GLN A 88 5.51 6.64 -6.13
C GLN A 88 4.11 6.20 -6.56
N LEU A 89 3.68 5.02 -6.15
CA LEU A 89 2.38 4.48 -6.51
C LEU A 89 1.46 4.49 -5.30
N LYS A 90 0.18 4.68 -5.57
CA LYS A 90 -0.88 4.51 -4.59
C LYS A 90 -1.95 3.64 -5.23
N LEU A 91 -2.34 2.54 -4.59
CA LEU A 91 -3.49 1.77 -5.05
C LEU A 91 -4.70 2.68 -5.05
N THR A 92 -5.34 2.78 -6.21
CA THR A 92 -6.69 3.32 -6.29
C THR A 92 -7.64 2.18 -6.02
N LEU A 93 -8.60 2.41 -5.12
CA LEU A 93 -9.69 1.48 -4.81
C LEU A 93 -10.70 1.34 -5.98
N ALA A 94 -10.30 1.72 -7.20
CA ALA A 94 -11.21 1.90 -8.32
C ALA A 94 -11.66 0.56 -8.93
N GLU A 95 -10.81 -0.48 -8.96
CA GLU A 95 -11.18 -1.77 -9.58
C GLU A 95 -10.64 -3.03 -8.91
N ALA A 96 -9.99 -2.94 -7.74
CA ALA A 96 -9.62 -4.13 -6.95
C ALA A 96 -10.64 -4.48 -5.86
N LEU A 97 -11.86 -3.96 -5.96
CA LEU A 97 -12.98 -4.50 -5.21
C LEU A 97 -13.32 -5.81 -5.91
N ASP A 98 -13.06 -6.93 -5.24
CA ASP A 98 -13.76 -8.19 -5.51
C ASP A 98 -15.21 -7.85 -5.93
N PRO A 99 -15.79 -8.43 -6.99
CA PRO A 99 -17.19 -8.16 -7.34
C PRO A 99 -18.17 -8.30 -6.15
N ASN A 100 -17.75 -8.99 -5.08
CA ASN A 100 -18.48 -9.10 -3.81
C ASN A 100 -18.03 -8.14 -2.69
N ALA A 101 -17.16 -7.17 -2.97
CA ALA A 101 -16.70 -6.19 -1.99
C ALA A 101 -17.60 -4.95 -2.00
N TYR A 102 -18.09 -4.58 -0.82
CA TYR A 102 -19.01 -3.47 -0.61
C TYR A 102 -18.37 -2.40 0.26
N VAL A 103 -18.75 -1.15 0.03
CA VAL A 103 -18.28 -0.01 0.83
C VAL A 103 -19.07 0.05 2.13
N ILE A 104 -18.36 0.10 3.25
CA ILE A 104 -18.94 0.28 4.58
C ILE A 104 -19.27 1.76 4.81
N ALA A 105 -20.47 2.05 5.29
CA ALA A 105 -20.85 3.37 5.78
C ALA A 105 -20.42 3.57 7.24
N SER A 106 -20.73 2.60 8.10
CA SER A 106 -20.42 2.62 9.54
C SER A 106 -20.33 1.21 10.12
N ILE A 107 -19.58 1.07 11.22
CA ILE A 107 -19.60 -0.12 12.08
C ILE A 107 -20.46 0.25 13.28
N GLU A 108 -21.64 -0.37 13.40
CA GLU A 108 -22.63 -0.03 14.42
C GLU A 108 -22.31 -0.69 15.76
N GLU A 109 -21.97 -1.97 15.70
CA GLU A 109 -21.74 -2.80 16.89
C GLU A 109 -20.57 -3.77 16.66
N HIS A 110 -20.01 -4.27 17.76
CA HIS A 110 -19.11 -5.40 17.77
C HIS A 110 -19.58 -6.38 18.85
N ARG A 111 -19.40 -7.68 18.62
CA ARG A 111 -19.78 -8.70 19.61
C ARG A 111 -18.60 -9.61 19.96
N PRO A 112 -18.59 -10.20 21.17
CA PRO A 112 -17.52 -11.09 21.57
C PRO A 112 -17.47 -12.33 20.66
N PRO A 113 -16.26 -12.84 20.42
CA PRO A 113 -16.00 -13.95 19.51
C PRO A 113 -16.77 -15.21 19.94
N LYS A 114 -17.44 -15.87 18.99
CA LYS A 114 -18.04 -17.19 19.22
C LYS A 114 -16.94 -18.26 19.24
N PRO A 115 -16.95 -19.22 20.18
CA PRO A 115 -16.02 -20.33 20.16
C PRO A 115 -16.34 -21.23 18.95
N SER A 116 -15.63 -20.99 17.85
CA SER A 116 -15.69 -21.78 16.63
C SER A 116 -14.34 -22.50 16.52
N ILE A 117 -14.36 -23.83 16.61
CA ILE A 117 -13.25 -24.78 16.44
C ILE A 117 -11.88 -24.10 16.21
N GLY A 118 -11.19 -23.75 17.29
CA GLY A 118 -9.79 -23.33 17.28
C GLY A 118 -9.47 -21.87 16.90
N ARG A 119 -10.45 -21.01 16.58
CA ARG A 119 -10.20 -19.58 16.34
C ARG A 119 -11.20 -18.68 17.05
N ILE A 120 -10.66 -17.61 17.64
CA ILE A 120 -11.39 -16.54 18.30
C ILE A 120 -11.44 -15.37 17.30
N GLU A 121 -12.56 -15.19 16.62
CA GLU A 121 -12.73 -14.13 15.62
C GLU A 121 -13.81 -13.13 16.06
N HIS A 122 -13.47 -11.85 16.05
CA HIS A 122 -14.42 -10.77 16.33
C HIS A 122 -15.36 -10.58 15.14
N GLU A 123 -16.65 -10.40 15.43
CA GLU A 123 -17.67 -10.07 14.44
C GLU A 123 -18.15 -8.63 14.67
N TYR A 124 -18.41 -7.93 13.57
CA TYR A 124 -18.81 -6.52 13.54
C TYR A 124 -20.11 -6.38 12.77
N LEU A 125 -21.05 -5.59 13.28
CA LEU A 125 -22.28 -5.26 12.57
C LEU A 125 -21.99 -4.12 11.58
N VAL A 126 -21.98 -4.47 10.31
CA VAL A 126 -21.63 -3.57 9.22
C VAL A 126 -22.87 -2.91 8.66
N HIS A 127 -22.88 -1.58 8.61
CA HIS A 127 -23.84 -0.81 7.82
C HIS A 127 -23.25 -0.52 6.44
N TRP A 128 -23.91 -1.01 5.40
CA TRP A 128 -23.44 -0.90 4.02
C TRP A 128 -23.83 0.43 3.39
N LYS A 129 -22.90 1.09 2.70
CA LYS A 129 -23.13 2.37 2.04
C LYS A 129 -24.13 2.20 0.90
N GLY A 130 -25.23 2.96 0.98
CA GLY A 130 -26.30 2.92 -0.02
C GLY A 130 -27.41 1.90 0.26
N TYR A 131 -27.32 1.16 1.37
CA TYR A 131 -28.34 0.22 1.83
C TYR A 131 -29.04 0.73 3.09
N SER A 132 -30.19 0.14 3.44
CA SER A 132 -30.89 0.51 4.66
C SER A 132 -30.26 -0.18 5.87
N THR A 133 -30.50 0.34 7.07
CA THR A 133 -30.11 -0.32 8.34
C THR A 133 -30.68 -1.74 8.52
N LYS A 134 -31.69 -2.12 7.74
CA LYS A 134 -32.26 -3.47 7.70
C LYS A 134 -31.36 -4.49 7.00
N ASP A 135 -30.47 -4.01 6.15
CA ASP A 135 -29.54 -4.83 5.36
C ASP A 135 -28.21 -5.01 6.10
N ASN A 136 -28.10 -4.57 7.36
CA ASN A 136 -26.89 -4.70 8.16
C ASN A 136 -26.60 -6.18 8.44
N THR A 137 -25.37 -6.60 8.17
CA THR A 137 -24.91 -7.98 8.40
C THR A 137 -23.74 -8.02 9.36
N TRP A 138 -23.59 -9.16 10.04
CA TRP A 138 -22.44 -9.42 10.92
C TRP A 138 -21.31 -10.01 10.10
N GLU A 139 -20.19 -9.29 10.02
CA GLU A 139 -19.02 -9.71 9.25
C GLU A 139 -17.81 -9.98 10.17
N PRO A 140 -17.04 -11.06 9.95
CA PRO A 140 -15.81 -11.32 10.67
C PRO A 140 -14.70 -10.34 10.26
N TYR A 141 -13.73 -10.11 11.15
CA TYR A 141 -12.57 -9.24 10.88
C TYR A 141 -11.82 -9.62 9.58
N SER A 142 -11.78 -10.90 9.22
CA SER A 142 -11.12 -11.41 8.02
C SER A 142 -11.72 -10.92 6.70
N HIS A 143 -12.96 -10.41 6.70
CA HIS A 143 -13.62 -9.84 5.52
C HIS A 143 -13.25 -8.37 5.28
N PHE A 144 -12.57 -7.71 6.23
CA PHE A 144 -12.24 -6.29 6.10
C PHE A 144 -10.92 -6.11 5.34
N ILE A 145 -11.00 -5.38 4.23
CA ILE A 145 -9.83 -4.96 3.45
C ILE A 145 -9.32 -3.63 4.03
N ASP A 146 -8.66 -3.70 5.19
CA ASP A 146 -8.05 -2.53 5.83
C ASP A 146 -6.57 -2.42 5.41
N THR A 147 -6.26 -1.45 4.55
CA THR A 147 -4.87 -1.06 4.29
C THR A 147 -4.47 0.02 5.27
N LYS A 148 -3.65 -0.33 6.27
CA LYS A 148 -2.98 0.64 7.16
C LYS A 148 -2.11 1.64 6.40
#